data_AF-A0A8B6HR79-F1
#
_entry.id   AF-A0A8B6HR79-F1
#
_cell.length_a   1.000
_cell.length_b   1.000
_cell.length_c   1.000
_cell.angle_alpha   90.00
_cell.angle_beta   90.00
_cell.angle_gamma   90.00
#
_symmetry.space_group_name_H-M   'P 1'
#
loop_
_entity.id
_entity.type
_entity.pdbx_description
1 polymer ?
#
loop_
_entity_poly.entity_id
_entity_poly.type
_entity_poly.pdbx_seq_one_letter_code
_entity_poly.pdbx_strand_id
1 'polypeptide(L)'
;MTVYLEDFLLEIINYFEISKYDFKIKILEYSPISRTKSKFLTSRKSANTEISSLGIKRTKITSNGIYLKPVLEDALEMLNVTTEIYRKKVIVLFLNNIIFDHTTSAWYAKYMKQNGVVFYVVTSFKRSVDTAMSLASDPCKAFVVDDYKSGMDDVISDLGNNICLASDPRLAVTSGPDTLGNCNIGNGLY
;
A
#
# COMPACT_ATOMS: atom_id res chain seq x y z
N MET A 1 3.63 -11.02 22.23
CA MET A 1 4.25 -9.75 21.78
C MET A 1 3.67 -9.40 20.42
N THR A 2 2.66 -8.53 20.42
CA THR A 2 1.94 -8.01 19.25
C THR A 2 2.88 -7.06 18.51
N VAL A 3 3.23 -7.34 17.25
CA VAL A 3 3.87 -6.34 16.38
C VAL A 3 2.75 -5.62 15.66
N TYR A 4 2.87 -4.29 15.64
CA TYR A 4 1.78 -3.41 15.27
C TYR A 4 2.02 -2.91 13.85
N LEU A 5 0.98 -2.88 13.01
CA LEU A 5 1.00 -2.25 11.68
C LEU A 5 1.58 -0.82 11.73
N GLU A 6 1.51 -0.15 12.87
CA GLU A 6 2.20 1.11 13.16
C GLU A 6 3.72 1.04 12.99
N ASP A 7 4.39 0.05 13.60
CA ASP A 7 5.86 -0.04 13.59
C ASP A 7 6.36 -0.19 12.15
N PHE A 8 5.64 -1.00 11.37
CA PHE A 8 5.90 -1.17 9.95
C PHE A 8 5.61 0.07 9.10
N LEU A 9 4.50 0.78 9.36
CA LEU A 9 4.23 2.04 8.66
C LEU A 9 5.32 3.08 8.98
N LEU A 10 5.81 3.11 10.22
CA LEU A 10 6.94 3.95 10.61
C LEU A 10 8.21 3.55 9.87
N GLU A 11 8.51 2.26 9.74
CA GLU A 11 9.68 1.78 8.99
C GLU A 11 9.62 2.12 7.51
N ILE A 12 8.46 1.94 6.84
CA ILE A 12 8.26 2.38 5.46
C ILE A 12 8.51 3.89 5.33
N ILE A 13 7.89 4.70 6.19
CA ILE A 13 8.02 6.17 6.13
C ILE A 13 9.45 6.62 6.44
N ASN A 14 10.15 5.92 7.32
CA ASN A 14 11.55 6.19 7.65
C ASN A 14 12.51 5.72 6.55
N TYR A 15 12.14 4.67 5.78
CA TYR A 15 12.89 4.22 4.61
C TYR A 15 12.96 5.33 3.55
N PHE A 16 11.87 6.07 3.36
CA PHE A 16 11.87 7.21 2.44
C PHE A 16 12.56 8.44 3.05
N GLU A 17 13.50 9.02 2.31
CA GLU A 17 14.08 10.33 2.64
C GLU A 17 13.10 11.45 2.20
N ILE A 18 11.99 11.56 2.93
CA ILE A 18 10.82 12.41 2.59
C ILE A 18 11.20 13.87 2.32
N SER A 19 12.23 14.38 3.01
CA SER A 19 12.70 15.76 2.86
C SER A 19 13.48 16.04 1.57
N LYS A 20 14.03 15.01 0.91
CA LYS A 20 14.92 15.18 -0.26
C LYS A 20 14.19 15.10 -1.60
N TYR A 21 13.04 14.42 -1.63
CA TYR A 21 12.30 14.11 -2.87
C TYR A 21 10.86 14.65 -2.89
N ASP A 22 10.52 15.55 -1.94
CA ASP A 22 9.21 16.20 -1.84
C ASP A 22 8.03 15.19 -1.88
N PHE A 23 8.16 14.11 -1.11
CA PHE A 23 7.10 13.11 -0.96
C PHE A 23 5.94 13.72 -0.17
N LYS A 24 4.73 13.61 -0.73
CA LYS A 24 3.47 13.95 -0.05
C LYS A 24 2.78 12.66 0.34
N ILE A 25 2.73 12.38 1.64
CA ILE A 25 2.12 11.16 2.17
C ILE A 25 0.73 11.47 2.70
N LYS A 26 -0.21 10.55 2.49
CA LYS A 26 -1.53 10.59 3.09
C LYS A 26 -1.92 9.19 3.52
N ILE A 27 -2.50 9.08 4.71
CA ILE A 27 -2.85 7.82 5.34
C ILE A 27 -4.37 7.71 5.39
N LEU A 28 -4.86 6.55 4.98
CA LEU A 28 -6.25 6.16 5.04
C LEU A 28 -6.37 4.97 5.97
N GLU A 29 -7.12 5.12 7.05
CA GLU A 29 -7.47 4.01 7.92
C GLU A 29 -8.95 3.70 7.74
N TYR A 30 -9.24 2.42 7.54
CA TYR A 30 -10.59 1.91 7.47
C TYR A 30 -10.76 0.78 8.47
N SER A 31 -11.88 0.83 9.18
CA SER A 31 -12.39 -0.24 10.01
C SER A 31 -13.89 -0.37 9.80
N PRO A 32 -14.53 -1.43 10.31
CA PRO A 32 -15.99 -1.55 10.24
C PRO A 32 -16.77 -0.44 10.95
N ILE A 33 -16.11 0.32 11.85
CA ILE A 33 -16.75 1.34 12.70
C ILE A 33 -16.14 2.73 12.55
N SER A 34 -15.02 2.87 11.84
CA SER A 34 -14.29 4.12 11.71
C SER A 34 -13.63 4.26 10.35
N ARG A 35 -13.48 5.51 9.91
CA ARG A 35 -12.78 5.90 8.69
C ARG A 35 -11.98 7.16 9.00
N THR A 36 -10.66 7.07 8.92
CA THR A 36 -9.76 8.17 9.23
C THR A 36 -8.98 8.57 7.98
N LYS A 37 -8.95 9.88 7.70
CA LYS A 37 -8.20 10.49 6.60
C LYS A 37 -7.18 11.45 7.20
N SER A 38 -5.89 11.21 7.04
CA SER A 38 -4.87 12.18 7.45
C SER A 38 -4.90 13.42 6.55
N LYS A 39 -4.27 14.52 6.98
CA LYS A 39 -3.86 15.60 6.07
C LYS A 39 -2.67 15.14 5.21
N PHE A 40 -2.29 15.93 4.21
CA PHE A 40 -1.02 15.70 3.50
C PHE A 40 0.15 15.95 4.45
N LEU A 41 1.00 14.95 4.58
CA LEU A 41 2.17 14.93 5.41
C LEU A 41 3.38 15.20 4.51
N THR A 42 4.11 16.26 4.79
CA THR A 42 5.23 16.75 3.96
C THR A 42 6.59 16.55 4.64
N SER A 43 6.61 16.00 5.85
CA SER A 43 7.83 15.68 6.57
C SER A 43 7.73 14.32 7.26
N ARG A 44 8.87 13.66 7.42
CA ARG A 44 8.99 12.43 8.22
C ARG A 44 8.45 12.61 9.63
N LYS A 45 8.77 13.74 10.28
CA LYS A 45 8.28 14.05 11.64
C LYS A 45 6.75 14.11 11.69
N SER A 46 6.11 14.85 10.78
CA SER A 46 4.64 14.92 10.73
C SER A 46 4.02 13.57 10.46
N ALA A 47 4.63 12.77 9.58
CA ALA A 47 4.12 11.46 9.23
C ALA A 47 4.22 10.46 10.39
N ASN A 48 5.36 10.41 11.08
CA ASN A 48 5.54 9.56 12.25
C ASN A 48 4.58 9.94 13.39
N THR A 49 4.37 11.25 13.62
CA THR A 49 3.39 11.73 14.60
C THR A 49 1.97 11.29 14.23
N GLU A 50 1.57 11.43 12.96
CA GLU A 50 0.26 11.01 12.49
C GLU A 50 0.06 9.50 12.70
N ILE A 51 0.99 8.65 12.23
CA ILE A 51 0.89 7.19 12.41
C ILE A 51 0.73 6.84 13.89
N SER A 52 1.56 7.44 14.75
CA SER A 52 1.50 7.19 16.20
C SER A 52 0.17 7.64 16.82
N SER A 53 -0.46 8.67 16.25
CA SER A 53 -1.76 9.21 16.73
C SER A 53 -2.97 8.43 16.25
N LEU A 54 -2.85 7.69 15.14
CA LEU A 54 -3.94 6.87 14.59
C LEU A 54 -4.31 5.70 15.51
N GLY A 55 -3.45 5.33 16.48
CA GLY A 55 -3.80 4.29 17.46
C GLY A 55 -3.96 2.91 16.84
N ILE A 56 -3.32 2.68 15.69
CA ILE A 56 -3.34 1.44 14.89
C ILE A 56 -2.91 0.21 15.72
N LYS A 57 -2.30 0.41 16.90
CA LYS A 57 -1.97 -0.65 17.86
C LYS A 57 -3.17 -1.43 18.42
N ARG A 58 -4.41 -0.97 18.26
CA ARG A 58 -5.56 -1.47 19.06
C ARG A 58 -6.75 -2.01 18.27
N THR A 59 -6.69 -2.05 16.94
CA THR A 59 -7.83 -2.53 16.15
C THR A 59 -7.90 -4.07 16.23
N LYS A 60 -8.71 -4.57 17.18
CA LYS A 60 -9.15 -5.97 17.17
C LYS A 60 -9.77 -6.25 15.81
N ILE A 61 -9.24 -7.25 15.10
CA ILE A 61 -9.83 -7.79 13.89
C ILE A 61 -11.24 -8.26 14.25
N THR A 62 -12.26 -7.50 13.87
CA THR A 62 -13.64 -7.92 14.01
C THR A 62 -14.02 -8.80 12.83
N SER A 63 -15.00 -9.68 13.01
CA SER A 63 -15.48 -10.61 11.98
C SER A 63 -16.16 -9.91 10.80
N ASN A 64 -16.53 -8.64 10.95
CA ASN A 64 -17.16 -7.85 9.91
C ASN A 64 -16.05 -7.33 8.99
N GLY A 65 -15.97 -7.85 7.78
CA GLY A 65 -14.95 -7.39 6.84
C GLY A 65 -15.23 -5.97 6.32
N ILE A 66 -14.19 -5.32 5.81
CA ILE A 66 -14.27 -3.97 5.27
C ILE A 66 -14.53 -4.05 3.77
N TYR A 67 -15.51 -3.30 3.26
CA TYR A 67 -15.69 -3.16 1.82
C TYR A 67 -14.56 -2.32 1.22
N LEU A 68 -13.90 -2.84 0.19
CA LEU A 68 -12.77 -2.13 -0.41
C LEU A 68 -13.18 -0.93 -1.29
N LYS A 69 -14.41 -0.93 -1.83
CA LYS A 69 -14.91 0.14 -2.69
C LYS A 69 -14.76 1.55 -2.04
N PRO A 70 -15.29 1.83 -0.83
CA PRO A 70 -15.12 3.12 -0.18
C PRO A 70 -13.65 3.56 -0.03
N VAL A 71 -12.75 2.61 0.25
CA VAL A 71 -11.31 2.87 0.39
C VAL A 71 -10.72 3.38 -0.93
N LEU A 72 -11.09 2.74 -2.05
CA LEU A 72 -10.64 3.14 -3.38
C LEU A 72 -11.30 4.45 -3.83
N GLU A 73 -12.56 4.69 -3.51
CA GLU A 73 -13.23 5.97 -3.81
C GLU A 73 -12.50 7.14 -3.16
N ASP A 74 -12.12 6.97 -1.89
CA ASP A 74 -11.32 7.97 -1.18
C ASP A 74 -9.94 8.16 -1.73
N ALA A 75 -9.26 7.07 -2.04
CA ALA A 75 -7.95 7.15 -2.66
C ALA A 75 -8.06 7.90 -4.00
N LEU A 76 -9.12 7.68 -4.78
CA LEU A 76 -9.34 8.40 -6.04
C LEU A 76 -9.53 9.89 -5.82
N GLU A 77 -10.41 10.25 -4.91
CA GLU A 77 -10.68 11.63 -4.54
C GLU A 77 -9.37 12.36 -4.18
N MET A 78 -8.53 11.72 -3.38
CA MET A 78 -7.25 12.29 -2.95
C MET A 78 -6.26 12.49 -4.08
N LEU A 79 -6.19 11.53 -5.01
CA LEU A 79 -5.32 11.60 -6.17
C LEU A 79 -5.81 12.59 -7.23
N ASN A 80 -7.10 12.91 -7.24
CA ASN A 80 -7.69 13.91 -8.14
C ASN A 80 -7.55 15.35 -7.59
N VAL A 81 -7.52 15.52 -6.26
CA VAL A 81 -7.27 16.83 -5.62
C VAL A 81 -5.84 17.34 -5.90
N THR A 82 -4.90 16.45 -6.18
CA THR A 82 -3.53 16.84 -6.58
C THR A 82 -3.49 17.15 -8.08
N THR A 83 -3.55 18.44 -8.44
CA THR A 83 -3.41 18.96 -9.82
C THR A 83 -2.00 18.81 -10.40
N GLU A 84 -1.08 18.20 -9.67
CA GLU A 84 0.33 18.04 -10.05
C GLU A 84 0.50 16.82 -10.95
N ILE A 85 0.27 17.01 -12.26
CA ILE A 85 0.32 15.98 -13.32
C ILE A 85 1.70 15.26 -13.38
N TYR A 86 2.76 15.91 -12.93
CA TYR A 86 4.14 15.39 -13.04
C TYR A 86 4.58 14.49 -11.89
N ARG A 87 3.77 14.30 -10.84
CA ARG A 87 4.14 13.44 -9.70
C ARG A 87 3.65 12.02 -9.92
N LYS A 88 4.54 11.05 -9.72
CA LYS A 88 4.15 9.64 -9.68
C LYS A 88 3.26 9.38 -8.47
N LYS A 89 2.16 8.67 -8.70
CA LYS A 89 1.14 8.36 -7.70
C LYS A 89 1.32 6.91 -7.28
N VAL A 90 1.51 6.69 -5.99
CA VAL A 90 1.69 5.35 -5.42
C VAL A 90 0.64 5.14 -4.33
N ILE A 91 -0.03 4.00 -4.38
CA ILE A 91 -0.91 3.51 -3.31
C ILE A 91 -0.30 2.22 -2.79
N VAL A 92 -0.12 2.16 -1.46
CA VAL A 92 0.23 0.92 -0.77
C VAL A 92 -0.99 0.50 0.05
N LEU A 93 -1.57 -0.66 -0.28
CA LEU A 93 -2.75 -1.21 0.38
C LEU A 93 -2.35 -2.31 1.34
N PHE A 94 -2.74 -2.16 2.61
CA PHE A 94 -2.64 -3.20 3.63
C PHE A 94 -3.99 -3.87 3.79
N LEU A 95 -4.11 -5.08 3.26
CA LEU A 95 -5.36 -5.82 3.25
C LEU A 95 -5.42 -6.76 4.45
N ASN A 96 -6.30 -6.45 5.40
CA ASN A 96 -6.63 -7.31 6.52
C ASN A 96 -8.15 -7.51 6.59
N ASN A 97 -8.61 -8.75 6.49
CA ASN A 97 -10.02 -9.16 6.59
C ASN A 97 -10.99 -8.30 5.74
N ILE A 98 -10.80 -8.31 4.42
CA ILE A 98 -11.54 -7.45 3.47
C ILE A 98 -12.64 -8.23 2.77
N ILE A 99 -13.81 -7.58 2.60
CA ILE A 99 -14.85 -8.03 1.68
C ILE A 99 -14.57 -7.39 0.33
N PHE A 100 -14.16 -8.22 -0.62
CA PHE A 100 -13.82 -7.80 -1.96
C PHE A 100 -14.99 -8.06 -2.91
N ASP A 101 -15.62 -6.99 -3.38
CA ASP A 101 -16.47 -7.05 -4.55
C ASP A 101 -15.59 -7.00 -5.80
N HIS A 102 -15.38 -8.18 -6.40
CA HIS A 102 -14.57 -8.37 -7.60
C HIS A 102 -14.98 -7.48 -8.77
N THR A 103 -16.24 -7.02 -8.85
CA THR A 103 -16.68 -6.18 -9.96
C THR A 103 -16.31 -4.72 -9.72
N THR A 104 -16.79 -4.14 -8.63
CA THR A 104 -16.63 -2.69 -8.41
C THR A 104 -15.21 -2.31 -8.00
N SER A 105 -14.60 -3.06 -7.08
CA SER A 105 -13.26 -2.72 -6.57
C SER A 105 -12.18 -2.93 -7.64
N ALA A 106 -12.31 -3.97 -8.47
CA ALA A 106 -11.40 -4.17 -9.61
C ALA A 106 -11.53 -3.05 -10.64
N TRP A 107 -12.74 -2.54 -10.89
CA TRP A 107 -12.95 -1.40 -11.80
C TRP A 107 -12.21 -0.15 -11.31
N TYR A 108 -12.34 0.22 -10.03
CA TYR A 108 -11.63 1.38 -9.48
C TYR A 108 -10.11 1.23 -9.54
N ALA A 109 -9.59 0.06 -9.16
CA ALA A 109 -8.16 -0.20 -9.23
C ALA A 109 -7.66 -0.15 -10.68
N LYS A 110 -8.39 -0.75 -11.62
CA LYS A 110 -8.06 -0.67 -13.06
C LYS A 110 -8.07 0.77 -13.57
N TYR A 111 -9.09 1.54 -13.23
CA TYR A 111 -9.20 2.94 -13.62
C TYR A 111 -8.02 3.76 -13.12
N MET A 112 -7.66 3.64 -11.84
CA MET A 112 -6.49 4.33 -11.29
C MET A 112 -5.18 3.91 -11.94
N LYS A 113 -4.99 2.60 -12.20
CA LYS A 113 -3.80 2.08 -12.89
C LYS A 113 -3.66 2.66 -14.30
N GLN A 114 -4.76 2.76 -15.05
CA GLN A 114 -4.78 3.41 -16.36
C GLN A 114 -4.42 4.91 -16.31
N ASN A 115 -4.60 5.54 -15.15
CA ASN A 115 -4.22 6.93 -14.89
C ASN A 115 -2.84 7.06 -14.21
N GLY A 116 -1.98 6.04 -14.34
CA GLY A 116 -0.58 6.09 -13.90
C GLY A 116 -0.36 5.88 -12.39
N VAL A 117 -1.37 5.38 -11.67
CA VAL A 117 -1.23 5.04 -10.24
C VAL A 117 -0.63 3.65 -10.10
N VAL A 118 0.43 3.53 -9.30
CA VAL A 118 1.07 2.25 -8.98
C VAL A 118 0.50 1.71 -7.67
N PHE A 119 -0.04 0.49 -7.71
CA PHE A 119 -0.53 -0.21 -6.54
C PHE A 119 0.46 -1.26 -6.06
N TYR A 120 0.84 -1.13 -4.80
CA TYR A 120 1.44 -2.20 -4.01
C TYR A 120 0.40 -2.73 -3.05
N VAL A 121 0.31 -4.04 -2.89
CA VAL A 121 -0.70 -4.67 -2.06
C VAL A 121 -0.04 -5.69 -1.16
N VAL A 122 -0.20 -5.53 0.16
CA VAL A 122 0.31 -6.47 1.16
C VAL A 122 -0.89 -7.11 1.84
N THR A 123 -0.91 -8.44 1.95
CA THR A 123 -1.97 -9.15 2.66
C THR A 123 -1.39 -10.23 3.57
N SER A 124 -2.02 -10.42 4.73
CA SER A 124 -1.63 -11.44 5.71
C SER A 124 -2.46 -12.73 5.63
N PHE A 125 -3.26 -12.93 4.58
CA PHE A 125 -4.17 -14.07 4.48
C PHE A 125 -4.10 -14.72 3.11
N LYS A 126 -3.82 -16.04 3.08
CA LYS A 126 -3.80 -16.84 1.84
C LYS A 126 -5.10 -16.71 1.03
N ARG A 127 -6.26 -16.60 1.69
CA ARG A 127 -7.58 -16.38 1.04
C ARG A 127 -7.71 -15.03 0.31
N SER A 128 -6.76 -14.12 0.48
CA SER A 128 -6.77 -12.78 -0.11
C SER A 128 -5.69 -12.60 -1.18
N VAL A 129 -4.96 -13.67 -1.55
CA VAL A 129 -3.92 -13.63 -2.59
C VAL A 129 -4.51 -13.17 -3.93
N ASP A 130 -5.60 -13.78 -4.39
CA ASP A 130 -6.24 -13.41 -5.66
C ASP A 130 -6.70 -11.95 -5.66
N THR A 131 -7.24 -11.49 -4.52
CA THR A 131 -7.59 -10.08 -4.33
C THR A 131 -6.37 -9.19 -4.45
N ALA A 132 -5.27 -9.53 -3.76
CA ALA A 132 -4.04 -8.76 -3.78
C ALA A 132 -3.47 -8.67 -5.21
N MET A 133 -3.42 -9.79 -5.93
CA MET A 133 -2.96 -9.85 -7.32
C MET A 133 -3.86 -9.04 -8.27
N SER A 134 -5.18 -9.08 -8.08
CA SER A 134 -6.11 -8.33 -8.94
C SER A 134 -5.98 -6.81 -8.78
N LEU A 135 -5.64 -6.36 -7.57
CA LEU A 135 -5.52 -4.96 -7.22
C LEU A 135 -4.16 -4.39 -7.59
N ALA A 136 -3.08 -5.14 -7.32
CA ALA A 136 -1.71 -4.73 -7.60
C ALA A 136 -1.52 -4.32 -9.07
N SER A 137 -0.55 -3.44 -9.31
CA SER A 137 -0.25 -3.01 -10.68
C SER A 137 0.30 -4.14 -11.56
N ASP A 138 0.97 -5.10 -10.93
CA ASP A 138 1.44 -6.35 -11.49
C ASP A 138 1.61 -7.37 -10.35
N PRO A 139 1.76 -8.67 -10.67
CA PRO A 139 1.90 -9.72 -9.66
C PRO A 139 3.07 -9.52 -8.69
N CYS A 140 4.13 -8.83 -9.10
CA CYS A 140 5.35 -8.63 -8.31
C CYS A 140 5.21 -7.51 -7.29
N LYS A 141 4.12 -6.74 -7.38
CA LYS A 141 3.72 -5.72 -6.40
C LYS A 141 2.63 -6.23 -5.44
N ALA A 142 2.31 -7.52 -5.48
CA ALA A 142 1.48 -8.21 -4.50
C ALA A 142 2.36 -9.03 -3.55
N PHE A 143 2.27 -8.73 -2.26
CA PHE A 143 3.01 -9.38 -1.20
C PHE A 143 2.04 -10.14 -0.30
N VAL A 144 2.41 -11.37 0.02
CA VAL A 144 1.65 -12.24 0.91
C VAL A 144 2.58 -12.57 2.07
N VAL A 145 2.17 -12.20 3.27
CA VAL A 145 2.89 -12.52 4.50
C VAL A 145 2.04 -13.51 5.30
N ASP A 146 2.67 -14.48 5.97
CA ASP A 146 1.93 -15.40 6.83
C ASP A 146 1.36 -14.66 8.04
N ASP A 147 2.16 -13.74 8.58
CA ASP A 147 1.74 -12.76 9.55
C ASP A 147 2.55 -11.48 9.35
N TYR A 148 1.94 -10.34 9.69
CA TYR A 148 2.62 -9.05 9.58
C TYR A 148 3.85 -8.96 10.51
N LYS A 149 3.94 -9.75 11.58
CA LYS A 149 5.08 -9.67 12.49
C LYS A 149 6.36 -10.26 11.89
N SER A 150 6.26 -11.36 11.15
CA SER A 150 7.41 -12.16 10.70
C SER A 150 7.77 -11.92 9.23
N GLY A 151 6.80 -11.60 8.38
CA GLY A 151 7.03 -11.38 6.95
C GLY A 151 7.27 -9.92 6.55
N MET A 152 7.23 -8.98 7.50
CA MET A 152 7.28 -7.55 7.18
C MET A 152 8.68 -7.04 6.83
N ASP A 153 9.74 -7.57 7.44
CA ASP A 153 11.12 -7.13 7.15
C ASP A 153 11.49 -7.37 5.68
N ASP A 154 11.12 -8.55 5.17
CA ASP A 154 11.32 -8.92 3.77
C ASP A 154 10.50 -8.00 2.83
N VAL A 155 9.24 -7.75 3.18
CA VAL A 155 8.37 -6.86 2.41
C VAL A 155 8.86 -5.41 2.42
N ILE A 156 9.40 -4.90 3.52
CA ILE A 156 9.90 -3.51 3.59
C ILE A 156 11.06 -3.30 2.64
N SER A 157 12.02 -4.23 2.62
CA SER A 157 13.18 -4.14 1.72
C SER A 157 12.73 -4.12 0.26
N ASP A 158 11.86 -5.06 -0.13
CA ASP A 158 11.40 -5.18 -1.51
C ASP A 158 10.47 -4.02 -1.91
N LEU A 159 9.53 -3.64 -1.05
CA LEU A 159 8.61 -2.53 -1.26
C LEU A 159 9.37 -1.19 -1.34
N GLY A 160 10.31 -0.96 -0.42
CA GLY A 160 11.12 0.25 -0.37
C GLY A 160 11.96 0.41 -1.64
N ASN A 161 12.66 -0.65 -2.05
CA ASN A 161 13.44 -0.65 -3.29
C ASN A 161 12.56 -0.42 -4.52
N ASN A 162 11.42 -1.10 -4.62
CA ASN A 162 10.51 -0.94 -5.75
C ASN A 162 9.86 0.44 -5.80
N ILE A 163 9.47 1.04 -4.67
CA ILE A 163 8.94 2.41 -4.64
C ILE A 163 10.02 3.42 -5.01
N CYS A 164 11.26 3.25 -4.53
CA CYS A 164 12.38 4.12 -4.88
C CYS A 164 12.68 4.07 -6.40
N LEU A 165 12.80 2.86 -6.97
CA LEU A 165 12.97 2.67 -8.43
C LEU A 165 11.79 3.24 -9.22
N ALA A 166 10.57 2.98 -8.74
CA ALA A 166 9.37 3.54 -9.34
C ALA A 166 9.35 5.06 -9.22
N SER A 167 10.03 5.70 -8.27
CA SER A 167 10.01 7.16 -8.07
C SER A 167 11.11 7.93 -8.81
N ASP A 168 12.24 7.31 -9.17
CA ASP A 168 13.29 7.99 -9.97
C ASP A 168 12.96 7.91 -11.47
N PRO A 169 12.63 9.03 -12.15
CA PRO A 169 12.34 9.03 -13.57
C PRO A 169 13.55 8.63 -14.45
N ARG A 170 14.79 8.72 -13.94
CA ARG A 170 16.01 8.31 -14.66
C ARG A 170 16.21 6.79 -14.66
N LEU A 171 15.66 6.08 -13.67
CA LEU A 171 15.71 4.62 -13.58
C LEU A 171 14.51 3.94 -14.25
N ALA A 172 13.48 4.71 -14.60
CA ALA A 172 12.28 4.24 -15.30
C ALA A 172 12.53 3.82 -16.76
N VAL A 173 13.71 4.10 -17.32
CA VAL A 173 14.09 3.75 -18.70
C VAL A 173 14.83 2.40 -18.78
N THR A 174 15.36 1.91 -17.65
CA THR A 174 16.15 0.67 -17.57
C THR A 174 15.36 -0.56 -17.11
N SER A 175 14.14 -0.40 -16.58
CA SER A 175 13.25 -1.53 -16.36
C SER A 175 12.54 -1.88 -17.68
N GLY A 176 13.19 -2.73 -18.48
CA GLY A 176 12.50 -3.51 -19.51
C GLY A 176 11.31 -4.29 -18.92
N PRO A 177 10.48 -4.95 -19.75
CA PRO A 177 9.29 -5.66 -19.26
C PRO A 177 9.66 -6.53 -18.07
N ASP A 178 9.05 -6.24 -16.92
CA ASP A 178 9.21 -6.99 -15.67
C ASP A 178 9.11 -8.48 -16.01
N THR A 179 10.26 -9.14 -16.13
CA THR A 179 10.32 -10.55 -16.47
C THR A 179 9.69 -11.28 -15.30
N LEU A 180 8.51 -11.84 -15.53
CA LEU A 180 7.73 -12.73 -14.66
C LEU A 180 8.56 -13.82 -13.94
N GLY A 181 9.81 -14.07 -14.34
CA GLY A 181 10.70 -15.09 -13.79
C GLY A 181 11.43 -14.73 -12.49
N ASN A 182 11.46 -13.46 -12.05
CA ASN A 182 12.18 -13.04 -10.83
C ASN A 182 11.26 -12.59 -9.68
N CYS A 183 9.95 -12.71 -9.85
CA CYS A 183 9.03 -12.35 -8.79
C CYS A 183 9.00 -13.50 -7.79
N ASN A 184 9.72 -13.33 -6.68
CA ASN A 184 9.60 -14.16 -5.49
C ASN A 184 8.19 -13.95 -4.90
N ILE A 185 7.17 -14.49 -5.57
CA ILE A 185 5.93 -14.84 -4.90
C ILE A 185 6.37 -15.89 -3.90
N GLY A 186 6.58 -15.47 -2.63
CA GLY A 186 7.33 -16.21 -1.63
C GLY A 186 7.12 -17.73 -1.72
N ASN A 187 8.22 -18.47 -1.70
CA ASN A 187 8.29 -19.94 -1.76
C ASN A 187 7.62 -20.62 -0.52
N GLY A 188 6.33 -20.37 -0.31
CA GLY A 188 5.50 -20.92 0.77
C GLY A 188 4.12 -21.38 0.30
N LEU A 189 3.94 -21.54 -1.02
CA LEU A 189 2.74 -22.10 -1.65
C LEU A 189 3.02 -23.48 -2.25
N TYR A 190 3.63 -24.37 -1.47
CA TYR A 190 3.47 -25.82 -1.58
C TYR A 190 3.50 -26.45 -0.19
#